data_AF-A0A1M6U079-F1
#
_entry.id   AF-A0A1M6U079-F1
#
_cell.length_a   1.000
_cell.length_b   1.000
_cell.length_c   1.000
_cell.angle_alpha   90.00
_cell.angle_beta   90.00
_cell.angle_gamma   90.00
#
_symmetry.space_group_name_H-M   'P 1'
#
loop_
_entity.id
_entity.type
_entity.pdbx_description
1 polymer ?
#
loop_
_entity_poly.entity_id
_entity_poly.type
_entity_poly.pdbx_seq_one_letter_code
_entity_poly.pdbx_strand_id
1 'polypeptide(L)'
;MMSIQRLITIVKKEFIHIKRDRASLIIAIAMPLIFILIFGYAVNTDVENIDIAVFDQDKTFESREFISKFSASNYFDIKTYVNSILNYS
;
A
#
# COMPACT_ATOMS: atom_id res chain seq x y z
N MET A 1 8.75 -38.71 27.96
CA MET A 1 9.59 -37.60 27.48
C MET A 1 10.14 -37.95 26.11
N MET A 2 10.01 -37.06 25.12
CA MET A 2 10.57 -37.28 23.79
C MET A 2 12.10 -37.16 23.84
N SER A 3 12.85 -38.15 23.33
CA SER A 3 14.32 -38.07 23.33
C SER A 3 14.82 -37.15 22.20
N ILE A 4 15.89 -36.40 22.48
CA ILE A 4 16.54 -35.48 21.52
C ILE A 4 16.97 -36.20 20.22
N GLN A 5 17.37 -37.46 20.31
CA GLN A 5 17.74 -38.29 19.16
C GLN A 5 16.55 -38.51 18.20
N ARG A 6 15.34 -38.73 18.73
CA ARG A 6 14.12 -38.86 17.92
C ARG A 6 13.75 -37.53 17.26
N LEU A 7 13.87 -36.41 17.99
CA LEU A 7 13.63 -35.07 17.44
C LEU A 7 14.54 -34.79 16.23
N ILE A 8 15.85 -35.02 16.37
CA ILE A 8 16.83 -34.78 15.30
C ILE A 8 16.54 -35.65 14.08
N THR A 9 16.14 -36.91 14.29
CA THR A 9 15.78 -37.82 13.20
C THR A 9 14.58 -37.31 12.40
N ILE A 10 13.56 -36.79 13.08
CA ILE A 10 12.37 -36.23 12.45
C ILE A 10 12.71 -34.95 11.68
N VAL A 11 13.44 -34.02 12.31
CA VAL A 11 13.87 -32.76 11.67
C VAL A 11 14.65 -33.05 10.38
N LYS A 12 15.59 -34.02 10.41
CA LYS A 12 16.35 -34.40 9.22
C LYS A 12 15.47 -34.95 8.10
N LYS A 13 14.46 -35.76 8.44
CA LYS A 13 13.51 -36.32 7.46
C LYS A 13 12.70 -35.20 6.80
N GLU A 14 12.13 -34.30 7.59
CA GLU A 14 11.31 -33.20 7.08
C GLU A 14 12.14 -32.21 6.25
N PHE A 15 13.39 -31.92 6.65
CA PHE A 15 14.27 -31.05 5.88
C PHE A 15 14.59 -31.60 4.49
N ILE A 16 14.80 -32.92 4.36
CA ILE A 16 15.01 -33.58 3.07
C ILE A 16 13.74 -33.52 2.22
N HIS A 17 12.56 -33.69 2.82
CA HIS A 17 11.28 -33.56 2.14
C HIS A 17 11.08 -32.14 1.58
N ILE A 18 11.24 -31.11 2.41
CA ILE A 18 11.11 -29.71 1.99
C ILE A 18 12.12 -29.39 0.90
N LYS A 19 13.38 -29.84 1.03
CA LYS A 19 14.42 -29.60 0.02
C LYS A 19 14.08 -30.23 -1.35
N ARG A 20 13.40 -31.37 -1.37
CA ARG A 20 12.97 -32.04 -2.61
C ARG A 20 11.69 -31.43 -3.18
N ASP A 21 10.88 -30.80 -2.35
CA ASP A 21 9.69 -30.08 -2.79
C ASP A 21 10.05 -28.70 -3.34
N ARG A 22 10.39 -28.70 -4.64
CA ARG A 22 10.73 -27.48 -5.38
C ARG A 22 9.58 -26.46 -5.37
N ALA A 23 8.33 -26.90 -5.36
CA ALA A 23 7.18 -26.00 -5.37
C ALA A 23 7.09 -25.23 -4.05
N SER A 24 7.19 -25.94 -2.92
CA SER A 24 7.22 -25.31 -1.59
C SER A 24 8.39 -24.35 -1.42
N LEU A 25 9.59 -24.71 -1.90
CA LEU A 25 10.75 -23.82 -1.89
C LEU A 25 10.54 -22.56 -2.74
N ILE A 26 9.95 -22.72 -3.93
CA ILE A 26 9.62 -21.58 -4.80
C ILE A 26 8.64 -20.65 -4.10
N ILE A 27 7.56 -21.17 -3.51
CA ILE A 27 6.57 -20.35 -2.80
C ILE A 27 7.21 -19.63 -1.61
N ALA A 28 8.02 -20.33 -0.81
CA ALA A 28 8.69 -19.75 0.35
C ALA A 28 9.59 -18.55 0.02
N ILE A 29 10.16 -18.50 -1.20
CA ILE A 29 11.03 -17.40 -1.65
C ILE A 29 10.24 -16.38 -2.50
N ALA A 30 9.42 -16.85 -3.43
CA ALA A 30 8.70 -16.00 -4.37
C ALA A 30 7.61 -15.19 -3.69
N MET A 31 6.90 -15.75 -2.69
CA MET A 31 5.81 -15.05 -2.03
C MET A 31 6.30 -13.79 -1.28
N PRO A 32 7.37 -13.82 -0.46
CA PRO A 32 7.98 -12.61 0.08
C PRO A 32 8.45 -11.61 -0.98
N LEU A 33 9.06 -12.08 -2.08
CA LEU A 33 9.52 -11.21 -3.15
C LEU A 33 8.37 -10.48 -3.85
N ILE A 34 7.28 -11.21 -4.16
CA ILE A 34 6.06 -10.63 -4.72
C ILE A 34 5.48 -9.60 -3.77
N PHE A 35 5.43 -9.88 -2.45
CA PHE A 35 4.98 -8.90 -1.47
C PHE A 35 5.87 -7.66 -1.44
N ILE A 36 7.20 -7.79 -1.48
CA ILE A 36 8.10 -6.65 -1.56
C ILE A 36 7.85 -5.82 -2.82
N LEU A 37 7.58 -6.46 -3.96
CA LEU A 37 7.27 -5.74 -5.20
C LEU A 37 5.91 -5.03 -5.11
N ILE A 38 4.87 -5.69 -4.61
CA ILE A 38 3.54 -5.11 -4.44
C ILE A 38 3.58 -3.95 -3.45
N PHE A 39 4.14 -4.15 -2.26
CA PHE A 39 4.22 -3.10 -1.24
C PHE A 39 5.22 -2.03 -1.63
N GLY A 40 6.36 -2.37 -2.23
CA GLY A 40 7.33 -1.40 -2.73
C GLY A 40 6.74 -0.52 -3.82
N TYR A 41 5.91 -1.08 -4.71
CA TYR A 41 5.17 -0.28 -5.70
C TYR A 41 4.05 0.53 -5.04
N ALA A 42 3.20 -0.11 -4.22
CA ALA A 42 2.04 0.53 -3.61
C ALA A 42 2.38 1.63 -2.59
N VAL A 43 3.52 1.53 -1.90
CA VAL A 43 4.02 2.58 -0.99
C VAL A 43 4.55 3.78 -1.76
N ASN A 44 5.07 3.58 -2.97
CA ASN A 44 5.52 4.67 -3.85
C ASN A 44 4.43 5.19 -4.79
N THR A 45 3.24 4.57 -4.83
CA THR A 45 2.08 5.19 -5.47
C THR A 45 1.67 6.36 -4.58
N ASP A 46 2.22 7.52 -4.90
CA ASP A 46 2.15 8.74 -4.13
C ASP A 46 0.74 8.99 -3.57
N VAL A 47 0.65 9.14 -2.25
CA VAL A 47 -0.48 9.84 -1.60
C VAL A 47 -0.35 11.36 -1.85
N GLU A 48 0.73 11.77 -2.52
CA GLU A 48 1.01 13.13 -2.96
C GLU A 48 0.41 13.38 -4.36
N ASN A 49 -0.08 14.60 -4.61
CA ASN A 49 -0.77 14.99 -5.85
C ASN A 49 -2.15 14.33 -6.07
N ILE A 50 -2.96 14.20 -5.02
CA ILE A 50 -4.37 13.83 -5.19
C ILE A 50 -5.08 15.02 -5.86
N ASP A 51 -5.48 14.83 -7.12
CA ASP A 51 -6.24 15.82 -7.88
C ASP A 51 -7.61 16.04 -7.24
N ILE A 52 -7.84 17.25 -6.74
CA ILE A 52 -9.12 17.66 -6.14
C ILE A 52 -9.73 18.85 -6.86
N ALA A 53 -11.06 18.88 -6.87
CA ALA A 53 -11.86 20.00 -7.31
C ALA A 53 -12.52 20.68 -6.10
N VAL A 54 -12.48 22.01 -6.04
CA VAL A 54 -13.05 22.77 -4.93
C VAL A 54 -14.39 23.36 -5.34
N PHE A 55 -15.44 23.07 -4.58
CA PHE A 55 -16.77 23.66 -4.77
C PHE A 55 -17.09 24.60 -3.60
N ASP A 56 -16.68 25.86 -3.73
CA ASP A 56 -16.86 26.91 -2.71
C ASP A 56 -18.07 27.80 -3.02
N GLN A 57 -19.20 27.53 -2.35
CA GLN A 57 -20.43 28.33 -2.48
C GLN A 57 -20.48 29.53 -1.54
N ASP A 58 -19.83 29.42 -0.37
CA ASP A 58 -19.90 30.42 0.69
C ASP A 58 -18.99 31.63 0.37
N LYS A 59 -17.87 31.40 -0.32
CA LYS A 59 -16.94 32.45 -0.79
C LYS A 59 -16.48 33.40 0.32
N THR A 60 -16.51 32.92 1.57
CA THR A 60 -16.08 33.65 2.75
C THR A 60 -14.55 33.60 2.92
N PHE A 61 -14.03 34.45 3.80
CA PHE A 61 -12.61 34.41 4.15
C PHE A 61 -12.22 33.07 4.78
N GLU A 62 -13.06 32.56 5.70
CA GLU A 62 -12.89 31.28 6.37
C GLU A 62 -12.83 30.11 5.37
N SER A 63 -13.71 30.10 4.37
CA SER A 63 -13.70 29.08 3.31
C SER A 63 -12.37 29.07 2.54
N ARG A 64 -11.86 30.25 2.16
CA ARG A 64 -10.55 30.38 1.48
C ARG A 64 -9.38 29.96 2.36
N GLU A 65 -9.42 30.27 3.66
CA GLU A 65 -8.38 29.84 4.60
C GLU A 65 -8.37 28.31 4.76
N PHE A 66 -9.55 27.70 4.84
CA PHE A 66 -9.69 26.25 4.86
C PHE A 66 -9.12 25.61 3.60
N ILE A 67 -9.48 26.08 2.40
CA ILE A 67 -8.96 25.58 1.12
C ILE A 67 -7.42 25.74 1.05
N SER A 68 -6.89 26.88 1.50
CA SER A 68 -5.45 27.15 1.54
C SER A 68 -4.67 26.12 2.38
N LYS A 69 -5.25 25.69 3.51
CA LYS A 69 -4.65 24.65 4.37
C LYS A 69 -4.56 23.28 3.67
N PHE A 70 -5.49 22.96 2.78
CA PHE A 70 -5.44 21.73 1.97
C PHE A 70 -4.35 21.82 0.89
N SER A 71 -4.25 22.95 0.18
CA SER A 71 -3.17 23.16 -0.82
C SER A 71 -1.78 23.30 -0.22
N ALA A 72 -1.68 23.69 1.06
CA ALA A 72 -0.41 23.76 1.77
C ALA A 72 0.16 22.38 2.14
N SER A 73 -0.66 21.33 2.02
CA SER A 73 -0.22 19.96 2.20
C SER A 73 0.16 19.36 0.84
N ASN A 74 1.32 18.69 0.74
CA ASN A 74 1.77 18.04 -0.51
C ASN A 74 0.87 16.87 -0.96
N TYR A 75 -0.18 16.57 -0.20
CA TYR A 75 -1.13 15.51 -0.50
C TYR A 75 -2.16 15.89 -1.56
N PHE A 76 -2.52 17.17 -1.68
CA PHE A 76 -3.65 17.59 -2.51
C PHE A 76 -3.28 18.66 -3.53
N ASP A 77 -3.63 18.38 -4.78
CA ASP A 77 -3.48 19.29 -5.91
C ASP A 77 -4.83 19.86 -6.32
N ILE A 78 -5.06 21.15 -6.05
CA ILE A 78 -6.29 21.82 -6.48
C ILE A 78 -6.20 22.09 -7.99
N LYS A 79 -6.91 21.29 -8.80
CA LYS A 79 -6.91 21.46 -10.27
C LYS A 79 -7.95 22.46 -10.75
N THR A 80 -9.10 22.55 -10.08
CA THR A 80 -10.19 23.41 -10.54
C THR A 80 -11.12 23.85 -9.42
N TYR A 81 -11.74 25.01 -9.63
CA TYR A 81 -12.81 25.53 -8.79
C TYR A 81 -14.14 25.38 -9.56
N VAL A 82 -15.02 24.56 -9.02
CA VAL A 82 -16.34 24.28 -9.59
C VAL A 82 -17.33 25.29 -9.03
N ASN A 83 -18.23 25.78 -9.89
CA ASN A 83 -19.33 26.67 -9.49
C ASN A 83 -20.71 26.01 -9.63
N SER A 84 -20.79 24.81 -10.20
CA SER A 84 -22.01 24.00 -10.33
C SER A 84 -21.68 22.52 -10.51
N ILE A 85 -22.39 21.64 -9.80
CA ILE A 85 -22.21 20.17 -9.85
C ILE A 85 -22.57 19.59 -11.24
N LEU A 86 -23.33 20.32 -12.06
CA LEU A 86 -23.82 19.84 -13.36
C LEU A 86 -22.80 19.96 -14.51
N ASN A 87 -21.63 20.55 -14.28
CA ASN A 87 -20.62 20.83 -15.32
C ASN A 87 -19.34 19.97 -15.21
N TYR A 88 -19.37 18.89 -14.42
CA TYR A 88 -18.23 17.98 -14.25
C TYR A 88 -18.54 16.64 -14.95
N SER A 89 -18.25 16.55 -16.24
CA SER A 89 -18.34 15.34 -17.07
C SER A 89 -17.11 15.23 -17.97
#